data_AF-A0A1V5TT19-F1
#
_entry.id   AF-A0A1V5TT19-F1
#
_cell.length_a   1.000
_cell.length_b   1.000
_cell.length_c   1.000
_cell.angle_alpha   90.00
_cell.angle_beta   90.00
_cell.angle_gamma   90.00
#
_symmetry.space_group_name_H-M   'P 1'
#
loop_
_entity.id
_entity.type
_entity.pdbx_description
1 polymer ?
#
loop_
_entity_poly.entity_id
_entity_poly.type
_entity_poly.pdbx_seq_one_letter_code
_entity_poly.pdbx_strand_id
1 'polypeptide(L)'
;MENKNISSLLKEIKLTDNKKMDSLSKDISEESRKDAVELVKILHSGKEEEAQKAAMVLLSIGDLAFNPLLESLDTKNADNFVWEADVLISVYLNNRNKITSVLNSMLLDKRKLNDSEPQALMEEQPVPRRICDEGYLMLRRLTAFKETEEDLMINEKIFLNMTDDQKDKEIERIKSSKEWISLIEHLSDEGID
;
A
#
# COMPACT_ATOMS: atom_id res chain seq x y z
N MET A 1 13.02 29.39 -4.82
CA MET A 1 13.58 28.40 -5.76
C MET A 1 12.98 28.68 -7.12
N GLU A 2 13.80 28.82 -8.16
CA GLU A 2 13.27 28.78 -9.52
C GLU A 2 12.42 27.51 -9.65
N ASN A 3 11.21 27.67 -10.16
CA ASN A 3 10.23 26.60 -10.29
C ASN A 3 10.70 25.67 -11.43
N LYS A 4 11.79 24.93 -11.19
CA LYS A 4 12.33 23.94 -12.12
C LYS A 4 11.29 22.83 -12.19
N ASN A 5 10.68 22.72 -13.35
CA ASN A 5 9.69 21.69 -13.63
C ASN A 5 10.33 20.31 -13.43
N ILE A 6 9.73 19.43 -12.63
CA ILE A 6 10.22 18.05 -12.38
C ILE A 6 10.47 17.32 -13.72
N SER A 7 9.68 17.59 -14.76
CA SER A 7 9.87 17.03 -16.10
C SER A 7 11.22 17.38 -16.72
N SER A 8 11.75 18.59 -16.51
CA SER A 8 13.07 18.95 -17.05
C SER A 8 14.18 18.27 -16.25
N LEU A 9 14.04 18.21 -14.92
CA LEU A 9 15.01 17.54 -14.05
C LEU A 9 15.15 16.05 -14.38
N LEU A 10 14.02 15.35 -14.59
CA LEU A 10 14.03 13.93 -14.96
C LEU A 10 14.69 13.64 -16.32
N LYS A 11 14.65 14.59 -17.26
CA LYS A 11 15.34 14.45 -18.56
C LYS A 11 16.87 14.54 -18.44
N GLU A 12 17.36 15.23 -17.41
CA GLU A 12 18.80 15.46 -17.19
C GLU A 12 19.45 14.36 -16.34
N ILE A 13 18.66 13.64 -15.52
CA ILE A 13 19.16 12.58 -14.65
C ILE A 13 19.19 11.25 -15.42
N LYS A 14 20.35 10.61 -15.45
CA LYS A 14 20.51 9.26 -16.00
C LYS A 14 19.94 8.22 -15.04
N LEU A 15 19.35 7.15 -15.56
CA LEU A 15 18.80 6.05 -14.74
C LEU A 15 19.84 5.41 -13.80
N THR A 16 21.12 5.47 -14.14
CA THR A 16 22.22 4.92 -13.32
C THR A 16 22.79 5.90 -12.30
N ASP A 17 22.32 7.15 -12.28
CA ASP A 17 22.79 8.18 -11.34
C ASP A 17 21.92 8.19 -10.07
N ASN A 18 22.08 7.13 -9.26
CA ASN A 18 21.31 6.94 -8.03
C ASN A 18 21.41 8.14 -7.08
N LYS A 19 22.59 8.78 -6.97
CA LYS A 19 22.78 9.93 -6.08
C LYS A 19 21.88 11.12 -6.46
N LYS A 20 21.75 11.42 -7.76
CA LYS A 20 20.85 12.51 -8.20
C LYS A 20 19.39 12.13 -8.06
N MET A 21 19.04 10.86 -8.32
CA MET A 21 17.67 10.36 -8.10
C MET A 21 17.28 10.44 -6.61
N ASP A 22 18.18 10.05 -5.71
CA ASP A 22 17.99 10.14 -4.26
C ASP A 22 17.84 11.61 -3.82
N SER A 23 18.71 12.50 -4.30
CA SER A 23 18.62 13.94 -3.98
C SER A 23 17.29 14.54 -4.45
N LEU A 24 16.86 14.25 -5.68
CA LEU A 24 15.60 14.76 -6.21
C LEU A 24 14.40 14.21 -5.40
N SER A 25 14.43 12.91 -5.07
CA SER A 25 13.38 12.27 -4.27
C SER A 25 13.28 12.90 -2.87
N LYS A 26 14.42 13.22 -2.26
CA LYS A 26 14.48 13.93 -0.98
C LYS A 26 13.89 15.33 -1.09
N ASP A 27 14.33 16.13 -2.07
CA ASP A 27 13.86 17.51 -2.26
C ASP A 27 12.33 17.56 -2.48
N ILE A 28 11.79 16.65 -3.31
CA ILE A 28 10.34 16.53 -3.54
C ILE A 28 9.61 16.16 -2.24
N SER A 29 10.14 15.19 -1.50
CA SER A 29 9.52 14.71 -0.26
C SER A 29 9.48 15.80 0.81
N GLU A 30 10.59 16.52 1.00
CA GLU A 30 10.70 17.63 1.95
C GLU A 30 9.75 18.77 1.61
N GLU A 31 9.71 19.20 0.34
CA GLU A 31 8.82 20.27 -0.10
C GLU A 31 7.34 19.85 0.03
N SER A 32 6.99 18.61 -0.34
CA SER A 32 5.61 18.11 -0.28
C SER A 32 5.01 18.05 1.13
N ARG A 33 5.86 17.93 2.16
CA ARG A 33 5.43 17.78 3.56
C ARG A 33 5.69 19.02 4.40
N LYS A 34 6.37 20.03 3.87
CA LYS A 34 6.80 21.22 4.61
C LYS A 34 5.67 21.89 5.38
N ASP A 35 4.53 22.09 4.75
CA ASP A 35 3.37 22.74 5.39
C ASP A 35 2.75 21.86 6.48
N ALA A 36 2.68 20.54 6.25
CA ALA A 36 2.19 19.59 7.24
C ALA A 36 3.12 19.53 8.47
N VAL A 37 4.44 19.56 8.27
CA VAL A 37 5.44 19.64 9.35
C VAL A 37 5.24 20.90 10.19
N GLU A 38 4.98 22.04 9.55
CA GLU A 38 4.75 23.29 10.27
C GLU A 38 3.44 23.25 11.06
N LEU A 39 2.37 22.68 10.49
CA LEU A 39 1.10 22.49 11.19
C LEU A 39 1.24 21.60 12.44
N VAL A 40 2.05 20.54 12.38
CA VAL A 40 2.32 19.69 13.55
C VAL A 40 3.05 20.48 14.65
N LYS A 41 4.00 21.37 14.31
CA LYS A 41 4.61 22.23 15.33
C LYS A 41 3.60 23.19 15.97
N ILE A 42 2.68 23.74 15.17
CA ILE A 42 1.61 24.62 15.67
C ILE A 42 0.67 23.84 16.59
N LEU A 43 0.32 22.60 16.23
CA LEU A 43 -0.46 21.68 17.06
C LEU A 43 0.18 21.50 18.45
N HIS A 44 1.51 21.35 18.52
CA HIS A 44 2.25 21.18 19.77
C HIS A 44 2.68 22.49 20.46
N SER A 45 2.26 23.64 19.95
CA SER A 45 2.74 24.94 20.44
C SER A 45 2.21 25.33 21.84
N GLY A 46 1.23 24.59 22.36
CA GLY A 46 0.55 24.89 23.63
C GLY A 46 -0.46 26.04 23.56
N LYS A 47 -0.66 26.65 22.39
CA LYS A 47 -1.68 27.67 22.16
C LYS A 47 -2.97 27.03 21.67
N GLU A 48 -3.94 26.89 22.56
CA GLU A 48 -5.17 26.12 22.33
C GLU A 48 -5.89 26.45 21.01
N GLU A 49 -6.13 27.74 20.72
CA GLU A 49 -6.86 28.14 19.50
C GLU A 49 -6.07 27.84 18.21
N GLU A 50 -4.74 28.07 18.21
CA GLU A 50 -3.88 27.78 17.05
C GLU A 50 -3.74 26.26 16.84
N ALA A 51 -3.61 25.50 17.92
CA ALA A 51 -3.53 24.04 17.90
C ALA A 51 -4.81 23.41 17.34
N GLN A 52 -5.99 23.88 17.77
CA GLN A 52 -7.28 23.42 17.23
C GLN A 52 -7.41 23.69 15.72
N LYS A 53 -6.97 24.87 15.25
CA LYS A 53 -6.96 25.18 13.81
C LYS A 53 -6.01 24.26 13.05
N ALA A 54 -4.80 24.05 13.57
CA ALA A 54 -3.82 23.15 12.97
C ALA A 54 -4.37 21.72 12.87
N ALA A 55 -5.00 21.23 13.94
CA ALA A 55 -5.66 19.93 13.99
C ALA A 55 -6.70 19.75 12.87
N MET A 56 -7.58 20.74 12.67
CA MET A 56 -8.59 20.69 11.60
C MET A 56 -7.98 20.66 10.20
N VAL A 57 -6.90 21.42 9.97
CA VAL A 57 -6.20 21.42 8.68
C VAL A 57 -5.48 20.09 8.46
N LEU A 58 -4.78 19.56 9.47
CA LEU A 58 -4.09 18.27 9.41
C LEU A 58 -5.05 17.13 9.05
N LEU A 59 -6.24 17.09 9.65
CA LEU A 59 -7.29 16.13 9.30
C LEU A 59 -7.74 16.27 7.84
N SER A 60 -7.82 17.50 7.34
CA SER A 60 -8.30 17.81 5.98
C SER A 60 -7.27 17.46 4.90
N ILE A 61 -5.98 17.61 5.17
CA ILE A 61 -4.91 17.28 4.20
C ILE A 61 -4.56 15.78 4.18
N GLY A 62 -5.06 15.01 5.16
CA GLY A 62 -5.05 13.54 5.15
C GLY A 62 -3.64 12.95 5.01
N ASP A 63 -3.37 12.30 3.88
CA ASP A 63 -2.14 11.54 3.62
C ASP A 63 -0.86 12.38 3.75
N LEU A 64 -0.94 13.69 3.46
CA LEU A 64 0.19 14.61 3.63
C LEU A 64 0.57 14.82 5.09
N ALA A 65 -0.39 14.69 6.01
CA ALA A 65 -0.16 14.80 7.45
C ALA A 65 0.34 13.48 8.08
N PHE A 66 0.18 12.34 7.40
CA PHE A 66 0.43 11.02 7.99
C PHE A 66 1.85 10.87 8.54
N ASN A 67 2.88 11.08 7.71
CA ASN A 67 4.27 10.94 8.17
C ASN A 67 4.67 12.02 9.19
N PRO A 68 4.39 13.32 8.96
CA PRO A 68 4.70 14.35 9.96
C PRO A 68 4.10 14.08 11.35
N LEU A 69 2.85 13.60 11.41
CA LEU A 69 2.21 13.21 12.67
C LEU A 69 2.89 11.97 13.28
N LEU A 70 3.11 10.92 12.49
CA LEU A 70 3.73 9.68 12.98
C LEU A 70 5.15 9.89 13.53
N GLU A 71 5.92 10.77 12.90
CA GLU A 71 7.30 11.08 13.30
C GLU A 71 7.39 11.99 14.53
N SER A 72 6.32 12.71 14.87
CA SER A 72 6.33 13.77 15.90
C SER A 72 5.28 13.57 17.00
N LEU A 73 4.81 12.33 17.23
CA LEU A 73 3.75 12.04 18.20
C LEU A 73 4.02 12.68 19.59
N ASP A 74 3.04 13.40 20.13
CA ASP A 74 3.14 14.03 21.45
C ASP A 74 2.91 13.01 22.59
N THR A 75 3.85 12.08 22.75
CA THR A 75 3.81 11.03 23.78
C THR A 75 3.80 11.53 25.22
N LYS A 76 4.01 12.84 25.46
CA LYS A 76 4.01 13.45 26.79
C LYS A 76 2.65 13.99 27.19
N ASN A 77 1.82 14.37 26.21
CA ASN A 77 0.44 14.79 26.45
C ASN A 77 -0.51 13.69 25.99
N ALA A 78 -1.16 13.03 26.96
CA ALA A 78 -2.05 11.90 26.67
C ALA A 78 -3.21 12.25 25.73
N ASP A 79 -3.79 13.45 25.86
CA ASP A 79 -4.93 13.86 25.03
C ASP A 79 -4.50 14.08 23.57
N ASN A 80 -3.36 14.77 23.37
CA ASN A 80 -2.77 14.94 22.04
C ASN A 80 -2.38 13.59 21.45
N PHE A 81 -1.71 12.73 22.22
CA PHE A 81 -1.25 11.43 21.74
C PHE A 81 -2.41 10.55 21.24
N VAL A 82 -3.52 10.50 21.99
CA VAL A 82 -4.71 9.74 21.60
C VAL A 82 -5.34 10.35 20.35
N TRP A 83 -5.50 11.67 20.30
CA TRP A 83 -6.07 12.35 19.14
C TRP A 83 -5.23 12.12 17.87
N GLU A 84 -3.91 12.27 17.96
CA GLU A 84 -2.99 12.06 16.83
C GLU A 84 -3.02 10.61 16.34
N ALA A 85 -3.05 9.64 17.25
CA ALA A 85 -3.21 8.24 16.90
C ALA A 85 -4.55 7.96 16.18
N ASP A 86 -5.64 8.57 16.63
CA ASP A 86 -6.95 8.44 15.99
C ASP A 86 -6.96 9.03 14.56
N VAL A 87 -6.30 10.18 14.36
CA VAL A 87 -6.12 10.76 13.02
C VAL A 87 -5.32 9.83 12.12
N LEU A 88 -4.20 9.27 12.60
CA LEU A 88 -3.37 8.33 11.84
C LEU A 88 -4.16 7.09 11.42
N ILE A 89 -4.93 6.51 12.35
CA ILE A 89 -5.81 5.36 12.07
C ILE A 89 -6.86 5.74 11.02
N SER A 90 -7.49 6.91 11.15
CA SER A 90 -8.51 7.39 10.21
C SER A 90 -7.95 7.55 8.79
N VAL A 91 -6.77 8.14 8.64
CA VAL A 91 -6.07 8.29 7.36
C VAL A 91 -5.72 6.91 6.77
N TYR A 92 -5.16 6.01 7.59
CA TYR A 92 -4.83 4.65 7.18
C TYR A 92 -6.07 3.89 6.67
N LEU A 93 -7.17 3.91 7.42
CA LEU A 93 -8.40 3.22 7.06
C LEU A 93 -9.01 3.79 5.76
N ASN A 94 -8.99 5.11 5.59
CA ASN A 94 -9.45 5.76 4.36
C ASN A 94 -8.65 5.27 3.14
N ASN A 95 -7.32 5.22 3.24
CA ASN A 95 -6.47 4.73 2.15
C ASN A 95 -6.64 3.25 1.90
N ARG A 96 -6.73 2.44 2.95
CA ARG A 96 -7.03 1.01 2.82
C ARG A 96 -8.35 0.78 2.07
N ASN A 97 -9.39 1.57 2.36
CA ASN A 97 -10.68 1.46 1.67
C ASN A 97 -10.56 1.82 0.17
N LYS A 98 -9.85 2.91 -0.16
CA LYS A 98 -9.59 3.29 -1.56
C LYS A 98 -8.83 2.19 -2.31
N ILE A 99 -7.75 1.66 -1.72
CA ILE A 99 -6.95 0.58 -2.32
C ILE A 99 -7.82 -0.67 -2.50
N THR A 100 -8.58 -1.06 -1.47
CA THR A 100 -9.48 -2.22 -1.54
C THR A 100 -10.51 -2.07 -2.67
N SER A 101 -11.02 -0.87 -2.90
CA SER A 101 -11.94 -0.60 -4.04
C SER A 101 -11.26 -0.85 -5.39
N VAL A 102 -10.00 -0.44 -5.55
CA VAL A 102 -9.23 -0.70 -6.78
C VAL A 102 -8.99 -2.21 -6.93
N LEU A 103 -8.54 -2.89 -5.87
CA LEU A 103 -8.28 -4.32 -5.91
C LEU A 103 -9.54 -5.13 -6.23
N ASN A 104 -10.70 -4.75 -5.67
CA ASN A 104 -11.98 -5.38 -6.02
C ASN A 104 -12.34 -5.23 -7.49
N SER A 105 -11.99 -4.10 -8.12
CA SER A 105 -12.18 -3.94 -9.57
C SER A 105 -11.24 -4.85 -10.38
N MET A 106 -10.02 -5.07 -9.89
CA MET A 106 -9.07 -6.00 -10.51
C MET A 106 -9.56 -7.44 -10.45
N LEU A 107 -10.23 -7.86 -9.39
CA LEU A 107 -10.82 -9.21 -9.27
C LEU A 107 -11.82 -9.56 -10.40
N LEU A 108 -12.36 -8.54 -11.09
CA LEU A 108 -13.30 -8.72 -12.21
C LEU A 108 -12.59 -8.74 -13.58
N ASP A 109 -11.29 -8.43 -13.61
CA ASP A 109 -10.53 -8.24 -14.85
C ASP A 109 -9.70 -9.50 -15.17
N LYS A 110 -10.20 -10.30 -16.12
CA LYS A 110 -9.55 -11.54 -16.57
C LYS A 110 -8.48 -11.35 -17.65
N ARG A 111 -8.10 -10.11 -18.00
CA ARG A 111 -7.05 -9.88 -19.00
C ARG A 111 -5.74 -10.50 -18.53
N LYS A 112 -5.05 -11.16 -19.45
CA LYS A 112 -3.72 -11.73 -19.22
C LYS A 112 -2.69 -10.59 -19.13
N LEU A 113 -1.75 -10.73 -18.20
CA LEU A 113 -0.55 -9.91 -18.17
C LEU A 113 0.35 -10.34 -19.33
N ASN A 114 1.14 -9.39 -19.84
CA ASN A 114 2.17 -9.72 -20.80
C ASN A 114 3.24 -10.51 -20.06
N ASP A 115 3.37 -11.80 -20.38
CA ASP A 115 4.51 -12.58 -19.95
C ASP A 115 5.75 -11.92 -20.57
N SER A 116 6.69 -11.48 -19.73
CA SER A 116 8.01 -11.07 -20.19
C SER A 116 8.56 -12.21 -21.05
N GLU A 117 9.08 -11.91 -22.25
CA GLU A 117 9.60 -12.94 -23.15
C GLU A 117 10.52 -13.90 -22.37
N PRO A 118 10.30 -15.22 -22.49
CA PRO A 118 11.16 -16.22 -21.87
C PRO A 118 12.63 -15.90 -22.13
N GLN A 119 13.37 -15.53 -21.08
CA GLN A 119 14.82 -15.48 -21.22
C GLN A 119 15.28 -16.93 -21.41
N ALA A 120 16.02 -17.21 -22.48
CA ALA A 120 16.42 -18.57 -22.89
C ALA A 120 17.23 -19.35 -21.83
N LEU A 121 17.54 -18.73 -20.69
CA LEU A 121 18.29 -19.28 -19.56
C LEU A 121 17.44 -19.53 -18.30
N MET A 122 16.12 -19.29 -18.33
CA MET A 122 15.25 -19.58 -17.18
C MET A 122 14.91 -21.07 -17.12
N GLU A 123 15.27 -21.73 -16.02
CA GLU A 123 14.96 -23.14 -15.75
C GLU A 123 13.45 -23.38 -15.59
N GLU A 124 12.74 -22.42 -14.99
CA GLU A 124 11.28 -22.43 -14.87
C GLU A 124 10.68 -21.22 -15.57
N GLN A 125 9.68 -21.46 -16.42
CA GLN A 125 8.90 -20.38 -17.04
C GLN A 125 7.97 -19.77 -16.00
N PRO A 126 7.84 -18.44 -15.93
CA PRO A 126 6.87 -17.81 -15.05
C PRO A 126 5.46 -18.28 -15.42
N VAL A 127 4.67 -18.64 -14.42
CA VAL A 127 3.27 -19.04 -14.64
C VAL A 127 2.51 -17.86 -15.25
N PRO A 128 1.72 -18.05 -16.32
CA PRO A 128 0.90 -16.98 -16.88
C PRO A 128 -0.07 -16.43 -15.82
N ARG A 129 -0.15 -15.10 -15.72
CA ARG A 129 -0.98 -14.41 -14.70
C ARG A 129 -2.01 -13.50 -15.34
N ARG A 130 -3.16 -13.34 -14.67
CA ARG A 130 -4.23 -12.42 -15.03
C ARG A 130 -4.29 -11.25 -14.05
N ILE A 131 -4.93 -10.15 -14.44
CA ILE A 131 -5.11 -8.99 -13.56
C ILE A 131 -5.89 -9.37 -12.28
N CYS A 132 -6.89 -10.25 -12.39
CA CYS A 132 -7.65 -10.75 -11.24
C CYS A 132 -6.81 -11.61 -10.28
N ASP A 133 -5.80 -12.32 -10.78
CA ASP A 133 -4.89 -13.12 -9.96
C ASP A 133 -4.01 -12.21 -9.10
N GLU A 134 -3.45 -11.16 -9.71
CA GLU A 134 -2.69 -10.12 -8.99
C GLU A 134 -3.56 -9.36 -7.98
N GLY A 135 -4.79 -9.04 -8.38
CA GLY A 135 -5.76 -8.39 -7.49
C GLY A 135 -6.04 -9.22 -6.24
N TYR A 136 -6.17 -10.53 -6.40
CA TYR A 136 -6.36 -11.47 -5.30
C TYR A 136 -5.16 -11.49 -4.34
N LEU A 137 -3.95 -11.64 -4.88
CA LEU A 137 -2.72 -11.70 -4.08
C LEU A 137 -2.48 -10.40 -3.31
N MET A 138 -2.68 -9.25 -3.96
CA MET A 138 -2.57 -7.94 -3.30
C MET A 138 -3.66 -7.73 -2.25
N LEU A 139 -4.90 -8.19 -2.49
CA LEU A 139 -5.98 -8.09 -1.52
C LEU A 139 -5.69 -8.95 -0.28
N ARG A 140 -5.11 -10.15 -0.48
CA ARG A 140 -4.65 -11.01 0.61
C ARG A 140 -3.60 -10.31 1.46
N ARG A 141 -2.53 -9.81 0.83
CA ARG A 141 -1.48 -9.04 1.52
C ARG A 141 -2.02 -7.84 2.30
N LEU A 142 -3.03 -7.16 1.79
CA LEU A 142 -3.63 -5.98 2.43
C LEU A 142 -4.56 -6.32 3.60
N THR A 143 -5.17 -7.52 3.62
CA THR A 143 -6.33 -7.79 4.50
C THR A 143 -6.25 -9.08 5.31
N ALA A 144 -5.33 -10.00 5.00
CA ALA A 144 -5.11 -11.23 5.74
C ALA A 144 -4.19 -11.00 6.95
N PHE A 145 -4.63 -10.17 7.91
CA PHE A 145 -3.81 -9.71 9.05
C PHE A 145 -3.29 -10.80 9.99
N LYS A 146 -3.80 -12.03 9.87
CA LYS A 146 -3.37 -13.17 10.68
C LYS A 146 -2.24 -13.98 10.04
N GLU A 147 -1.95 -13.74 8.76
CA GLU A 147 -0.95 -14.49 8.01
C GLU A 147 0.43 -13.87 8.21
N THR A 148 1.42 -14.73 8.39
CA THR A 148 2.83 -14.35 8.37
C THR A 148 3.30 -14.13 6.93
N GLU A 149 4.49 -13.56 6.77
CA GLU A 149 5.13 -13.44 5.46
C GLU A 149 5.34 -14.82 4.80
N GLU A 150 5.69 -15.84 5.58
CA GLU A 150 5.83 -17.21 5.12
C GLU A 150 4.50 -17.79 4.62
N ASP A 151 3.41 -17.59 5.38
CA ASP A 151 2.07 -18.01 4.98
C ASP A 151 1.66 -17.35 3.65
N LEU A 152 1.91 -16.04 3.50
CA LEU A 152 1.61 -15.31 2.27
C LEU A 152 2.39 -15.88 1.08
N MET A 153 3.68 -16.17 1.25
CA MET A 153 4.52 -16.75 0.19
C MET A 153 4.04 -18.15 -0.23
N ILE A 154 3.67 -19.00 0.73
CA ILE A 154 3.19 -20.35 0.42
C ILE A 154 1.83 -20.27 -0.29
N ASN A 155 0.90 -19.47 0.23
CA ASN A 155 -0.41 -19.29 -0.40
C ASN A 155 -0.31 -18.68 -1.80
N GLU A 156 0.61 -17.74 -2.03
CA GLU A 156 0.89 -17.19 -3.35
C GLU A 156 1.33 -18.30 -4.32
N LYS A 157 2.31 -19.12 -3.91
CA LYS A 157 2.81 -20.22 -4.74
C LYS A 157 1.71 -21.24 -5.08
N ILE A 158 0.88 -21.60 -4.10
CA ILE A 158 -0.21 -22.55 -4.29
C ILE A 158 -1.26 -21.96 -5.24
N PHE A 159 -1.72 -20.73 -4.96
CA PHE A 159 -2.72 -20.07 -5.77
C PHE A 159 -2.27 -19.91 -7.23
N LEU A 160 -1.02 -19.52 -7.47
CA LEU A 160 -0.50 -19.35 -8.83
C LEU A 160 -0.45 -20.67 -9.61
N ASN A 161 -0.20 -21.80 -8.93
CA ASN A 161 -0.17 -23.13 -9.54
C ASN A 161 -1.56 -23.77 -9.74
N MET A 162 -2.63 -23.16 -9.22
CA MET A 162 -4.00 -23.59 -9.51
C MET A 162 -4.38 -23.35 -10.98
N THR A 163 -5.32 -24.15 -11.48
CA THR A 163 -5.98 -23.88 -12.77
C THR A 163 -6.80 -22.58 -12.71
N ASP A 164 -7.05 -21.95 -13.86
CA ASP A 164 -7.87 -20.74 -13.93
C ASP A 164 -9.27 -20.92 -13.31
N ASP A 165 -9.88 -22.10 -13.46
CA ASP A 165 -11.18 -22.41 -12.85
C ASP A 165 -11.11 -22.51 -11.32
N GLN A 166 -10.03 -23.07 -10.78
CA GLN A 166 -9.79 -23.11 -9.34
C GLN A 166 -9.53 -21.71 -8.77
N LYS A 167 -8.72 -20.90 -9.47
CA LYS A 167 -8.48 -19.49 -9.10
C LYS A 167 -9.77 -18.69 -9.09
N ASP A 168 -10.60 -18.85 -10.12
CA ASP A 168 -11.88 -18.14 -10.22
C ASP A 168 -12.84 -18.53 -9.09
N LYS A 169 -12.89 -19.82 -8.72
CA LYS A 169 -13.66 -20.28 -7.56
C LYS A 169 -13.16 -19.66 -6.25
N GLU A 170 -11.86 -19.63 -6.05
CA GLU A 170 -11.25 -19.05 -4.85
C GLU A 170 -11.50 -17.54 -4.76
N ILE A 171 -11.41 -16.83 -5.88
CA ILE A 171 -11.76 -15.40 -5.97
C ILE A 171 -13.24 -15.16 -5.62
N GLU A 172 -14.16 -15.99 -6.12
CA GLU A 172 -15.57 -15.88 -5.74
C GLU A 172 -15.81 -16.22 -4.27
N ARG A 173 -15.11 -17.23 -3.74
CA ARG A 173 -15.17 -17.61 -2.32
C ARG A 173 -14.76 -16.44 -1.41
N ILE A 174 -13.66 -15.74 -1.72
CA ILE A 174 -13.22 -14.61 -0.90
C ILE A 174 -14.17 -13.41 -1.02
N LYS A 175 -14.76 -13.18 -2.20
CA LYS A 175 -15.78 -12.13 -2.39
C LYS A 175 -17.04 -12.38 -1.54
N SER A 176 -17.44 -13.63 -1.36
CA SER A 176 -18.62 -13.98 -0.56
C SER A 176 -18.35 -14.07 0.94
N SER A 177 -17.27 -14.75 1.34
CA SER A 177 -16.98 -15.02 2.75
C SER A 177 -16.24 -13.88 3.45
N LYS A 178 -15.42 -13.12 2.71
CA LYS A 178 -14.44 -12.15 3.23
C LYS A 178 -13.44 -12.77 4.22
N GLU A 179 -13.35 -14.09 4.27
CA GLU A 179 -12.49 -14.85 5.18
C GLU A 179 -11.32 -15.47 4.43
N TRP A 180 -10.11 -15.19 4.91
CA TRP A 180 -8.88 -15.79 4.42
C TRP A 180 -8.66 -17.14 5.09
N ILE A 181 -8.46 -18.18 4.28
CA ILE A 181 -8.18 -19.54 4.72
C ILE A 181 -6.82 -19.98 4.18
N SER A 182 -6.11 -20.82 4.92
CA SER A 182 -4.90 -21.46 4.42
C SER A 182 -5.24 -22.35 3.23
N LEU A 183 -4.63 -22.10 2.08
CA LEU A 183 -4.85 -22.92 0.88
C LEU A 183 -4.23 -24.31 1.03
N ILE A 184 -3.21 -24.47 1.88
CA ILE A 184 -2.63 -25.78 2.22
C ILE A 184 -3.69 -26.65 2.88
N GLU A 185 -4.31 -26.14 3.94
CA GLU A 185 -5.30 -26.86 4.74
C GLU A 185 -6.56 -27.12 3.90
N HIS A 186 -6.98 -26.12 3.13
CA HIS A 186 -8.16 -26.21 2.30
C HIS A 186 -8.04 -27.27 1.20
N LEU A 187 -6.89 -27.35 0.52
CA LEU A 187 -6.66 -28.36 -0.52
C LEU A 187 -6.49 -29.77 0.07
N SER A 188 -5.90 -29.89 1.27
CA SER A 188 -5.80 -31.19 1.95
C SER A 188 -7.16 -31.74 2.39
N ASP A 189 -8.09 -30.88 2.79
CA ASP A 189 -9.44 -31.27 3.20
C ASP A 189 -10.35 -31.65 2.01
N GLU A 190 -10.08 -31.09 0.82
CA GLU A 190 -10.83 -31.42 -0.41
C GLU A 190 -10.33 -32.68 -1.13
N GLY A 191 -9.26 -33.32 -0.65
CA GLY A 191 -8.73 -34.58 -1.21
C GLY A 191 -8.17 -34.44 -2.63
N ILE A 192 -7.66 -33.26 -2.98
CA ILE A 192 -6.99 -33.00 -4.25
C ILE A 192 -5.48 -33.14 -4.01
N ASP A 193 -4.97 -34.36 -4.24
CA ASP A 193 -3.53 -34.65 -4.35
C ASP A 193 -2.90 -33.95 -5.57
#